data_AF-A0A1Y4VH88-F1
#
_entry.id   AF-A0A1Y4VH88-F1
#
_cell.length_a   1.000
_cell.length_b   1.000
_cell.length_c   1.000
_cell.angle_alpha   90.00
_cell.angle_beta   90.00
_cell.angle_gamma   90.00
#
_symmetry.space_group_name_H-M   'P 1'
#
loop_
_entity.id
_entity.type
_entity.pdbx_description
1 polymer ?
#
loop_
_entity_poly.entity_id
_entity_poly.type
_entity_poly.pdbx_seq_one_letter_code
_entity_poly.pdbx_strand_id
1 'polypeptide(L)'
;MRKHLKTFIVTALAGTFLLGAGISAEAASKVAINDTNFARAVKEYAEKADTNKDGYLSKKEASKVTQINFFSQYNIDSFKGIEYFTDMKEFYYRADYATTDYDDVNIYETDTASEIDLSGFKKLSKVTIDSRNPYLKTVNLQDCTNLKDVAIEGRREDCIDTLNLKGCTNLRSLLLNWTNVKKLNLSGYKKLADVSVIDDREVLQTLNLKNCTNLETVSVSGDRLSKLKLKGAKNLEKLKVSGRSLKSLDLKTNTQLKELRLGWGTNTSSLDLSKNKKLTFLWCYRTELVSLDLSKNTNLTKVDCHSNPKLEKLNVKGCRKLKSLHVNNTKLKKLNVKNNVNLRKLRCKNTDLTKLNLSNTKIRKPSALQCDPDVTVTYAK
;
A
#
# COMPACT_ATOMS: atom_id res chain seq x y z
N MET A 1 42.22 23.78 13.70
CA MET A 1 41.64 22.55 13.09
C MET A 1 40.35 22.93 12.38
N ARG A 2 40.36 22.82 11.04
CA ARG A 2 39.33 23.33 10.12
C ARG A 2 38.02 22.52 10.21
N LYS A 3 36.89 23.23 10.25
CA LYS A 3 35.53 22.74 9.98
C LYS A 3 35.37 22.53 8.47
N HIS A 4 34.89 21.37 8.04
CA HIS A 4 34.43 21.15 6.66
C HIS A 4 32.91 21.35 6.58
N LEU A 5 32.49 22.50 6.07
CA LEU A 5 31.16 22.75 5.54
C LEU A 5 31.24 22.52 4.03
N LYS A 6 30.62 21.46 3.50
CA LYS A 6 30.48 21.25 2.06
C LYS A 6 29.23 21.97 1.57
N THR A 7 29.45 23.12 0.94
CA THR A 7 28.46 23.90 0.18
C THR A 7 28.21 23.21 -1.16
N PHE A 8 26.94 23.02 -1.53
CA PHE A 8 26.51 22.60 -2.86
C PHE A 8 26.88 23.67 -3.88
N ILE A 9 27.56 23.27 -4.95
CA ILE A 9 27.84 24.11 -6.12
C ILE A 9 26.57 24.15 -6.98
N VAL A 10 25.95 25.32 -7.08
CA VAL A 10 25.01 25.66 -8.14
C VAL A 10 25.85 26.30 -9.23
N THR A 11 26.07 25.60 -10.34
CA THR A 11 26.69 26.17 -11.53
C THR A 11 25.65 26.96 -12.30
N ALA A 12 25.58 28.27 -12.04
CA ALA A 12 25.08 29.25 -12.99
C ALA A 12 26.29 29.76 -13.79
N LEU A 13 26.33 29.49 -15.09
CA LEU A 13 27.27 30.10 -16.02
C LEU A 13 26.49 31.03 -16.94
N ALA A 14 26.55 32.32 -16.60
CA ALA A 14 26.19 33.42 -17.47
C ALA A 14 27.48 34.13 -17.90
N GLY A 15 27.57 34.47 -19.19
CA GLY A 15 28.43 35.55 -19.65
C GLY A 15 29.17 35.28 -20.95
N THR A 16 28.62 35.81 -22.06
CA THR A 16 29.32 36.84 -22.84
C THR A 16 28.28 37.79 -23.46
N PHE A 17 28.44 39.07 -23.14
CA PHE A 17 27.62 40.21 -23.57
C PHE A 17 28.11 40.72 -24.94
N LEU A 18 27.19 41.01 -25.86
CA LEU A 18 27.39 41.95 -26.96
C LEU A 18 26.28 43.01 -26.89
N LEU A 19 26.68 44.28 -26.86
CA LEU A 19 25.82 45.46 -26.75
C LEU A 19 24.97 45.64 -28.02
N GLY A 20 23.66 45.86 -27.82
CA GLY A 20 22.72 46.28 -28.87
C GLY A 20 21.41 46.76 -28.22
N ALA A 21 20.94 47.93 -28.64
CA ALA A 21 19.95 48.77 -27.97
C ALA A 21 18.58 48.11 -27.68
N GLY A 22 18.01 48.47 -26.51
CA GLY A 22 16.57 48.59 -26.31
C GLY A 22 15.73 47.34 -26.47
N ILE A 23 15.84 46.38 -25.55
CA ILE A 23 14.80 45.36 -25.35
C ILE A 23 14.52 45.27 -23.85
N SER A 24 13.24 45.40 -23.49
CA SER A 24 12.71 45.35 -22.14
C SER A 24 13.33 44.22 -21.32
N ALA A 25 13.66 44.52 -20.06
CA ALA A 25 14.08 43.59 -19.03
C ALA A 25 12.93 42.65 -18.60
N GLU A 26 12.41 41.90 -19.56
CA GLU A 26 11.48 40.79 -19.38
C GLU A 26 11.95 39.60 -20.23
N ALA A 27 13.27 39.38 -20.29
CA ALA A 27 13.84 38.10 -20.68
C ALA A 27 13.58 37.10 -19.53
N ALA A 28 12.31 36.72 -19.35
CA ALA A 28 11.99 35.48 -18.68
C ALA A 28 12.83 34.40 -19.37
N SER A 29 13.74 33.76 -18.64
CA SER A 29 14.60 32.68 -19.13
C SER A 29 13.75 31.64 -19.87
N LYS A 30 13.60 31.77 -21.20
CA LYS A 30 12.90 30.79 -22.03
C LYS A 30 13.90 29.70 -22.41
N VAL A 31 13.39 28.50 -22.65
CA VAL A 31 14.22 27.32 -22.95
C VAL A 31 13.98 26.89 -24.39
N ALA A 32 15.04 26.76 -25.18
CA ALA A 32 14.90 26.32 -26.56
C ALA A 32 14.26 24.92 -26.63
N ILE A 33 13.25 24.77 -27.48
CA ILE A 33 12.51 23.51 -27.67
C ILE A 33 13.27 22.67 -28.69
N ASN A 34 14.19 21.84 -28.20
CA ASN A 34 15.05 21.00 -29.02
C ASN A 34 15.48 19.74 -28.25
N ASP A 35 16.15 18.81 -28.95
CA ASP A 35 16.56 17.52 -28.38
C ASP A 35 17.69 17.65 -27.34
N THR A 36 18.34 18.82 -27.27
CA THR A 36 19.29 19.14 -26.20
C THR A 36 18.60 19.38 -24.86
N ASN A 37 17.39 19.94 -24.85
CA ASN A 37 16.67 20.28 -23.61
C ASN A 37 15.52 19.32 -23.29
N PHE A 38 14.92 18.68 -24.30
CA PHE A 38 13.74 17.84 -24.13
C PHE A 38 13.96 16.46 -24.76
N ALA A 39 13.55 15.41 -24.04
CA ALA A 39 13.34 14.11 -24.66
C ALA A 39 12.14 14.19 -25.62
N ARG A 40 12.11 13.36 -26.66
CA ARG A 40 11.12 13.44 -27.75
C ARG A 40 9.68 13.53 -27.23
N ALA A 41 9.28 12.65 -26.32
CA ALA A 41 7.91 12.62 -25.80
C ALA A 41 7.55 13.86 -24.97
N VAL A 42 8.51 14.42 -24.24
CA VAL A 42 8.33 15.65 -23.47
C VAL A 42 8.30 16.87 -24.39
N LYS A 43 9.11 16.86 -25.48
CA LYS A 43 9.20 17.93 -26.47
C LYS A 43 7.84 18.22 -27.11
N GLU A 44 7.04 17.19 -27.39
CA GLU A 44 5.67 17.37 -27.91
C GLU A 44 4.78 18.24 -27.01
N TYR A 45 4.96 18.16 -25.68
CA TYR A 45 4.25 19.03 -24.74
C TYR A 45 4.77 20.47 -24.79
N ALA A 46 6.09 20.65 -24.96
CA ALA A 46 6.69 21.97 -25.10
C ALA A 46 6.25 22.66 -26.41
N GLU A 47 6.25 21.93 -27.54
CA GLU A 47 5.79 22.41 -28.85
C GLU A 47 4.31 22.81 -28.84
N LYS A 48 3.46 22.03 -28.15
CA LYS A 48 2.04 22.38 -27.97
C LYS A 48 1.84 23.59 -27.05
N ALA A 49 2.75 23.80 -26.09
CA ALA A 49 2.69 24.92 -25.17
C ALA A 49 3.24 26.22 -25.76
N ASP A 50 4.14 26.15 -26.74
CA ASP A 50 4.70 27.26 -27.51
C ASP A 50 3.61 27.93 -28.37
N THR A 51 2.88 28.84 -27.73
CA THR A 51 1.71 29.49 -28.33
C THR A 51 2.09 30.63 -29.27
N ASN A 52 3.26 31.24 -29.08
CA ASN A 52 3.77 32.28 -29.97
C ASN A 52 4.66 31.73 -31.08
N LYS A 53 4.95 30.42 -31.09
CA LYS A 53 5.71 29.69 -32.12
C LYS A 53 7.12 30.26 -32.31
N ASP A 54 7.75 30.73 -31.23
CA ASP A 54 9.09 31.29 -31.30
C ASP A 54 10.19 30.23 -31.13
N GLY A 55 9.82 28.97 -30.87
CA GLY A 55 10.74 27.86 -30.65
C GLY A 55 11.30 27.80 -29.23
N TYR A 56 10.80 28.61 -28.31
CA TYR A 56 11.22 28.65 -26.91
C TYR A 56 10.05 28.47 -25.95
N LEU A 57 10.20 27.58 -24.99
CA LEU A 57 9.24 27.41 -23.90
C LEU A 57 9.44 28.50 -22.85
N SER A 58 8.50 29.45 -22.75
CA SER A 58 8.48 30.42 -21.65
C SER A 58 7.83 29.83 -20.38
N LYS A 59 8.09 30.45 -19.22
CA LYS A 59 7.41 30.09 -17.96
C LYS A 59 5.89 30.20 -18.06
N LYS A 60 5.38 31.22 -18.77
CA LYS A 60 3.94 31.43 -18.97
C LYS A 60 3.32 30.29 -19.78
N GLU A 61 4.04 29.79 -20.78
CA GLU A 61 3.58 28.67 -21.60
C GLU A 61 3.64 27.36 -20.85
N ALA A 62 4.77 27.06 -20.21
CA ALA A 62 4.90 25.88 -19.36
C ALA A 62 3.84 25.83 -18.24
N SER A 63 3.47 26.98 -17.67
CA SER A 63 2.45 27.06 -16.60
C SER A 63 1.04 26.60 -17.03
N LYS A 64 0.74 26.62 -18.33
CA LYS A 64 -0.54 26.15 -18.87
C LYS A 64 -0.64 24.62 -18.89
N VAL A 65 0.50 23.92 -18.88
CA VAL A 65 0.54 22.45 -18.89
C VAL A 65 0.38 21.95 -17.46
N THR A 66 -0.87 21.72 -17.05
CA THR A 66 -1.19 21.25 -15.70
C THR A 66 -1.34 19.74 -15.60
N GLN A 67 -1.31 19.02 -16.72
CA GLN A 67 -1.42 17.57 -16.77
C GLN A 67 -0.54 17.04 -17.90
N ILE A 68 0.19 15.96 -17.61
CA ILE A 68 1.01 15.24 -18.57
C ILE A 68 0.65 13.77 -18.51
N ASN A 69 0.32 13.21 -19.67
CA ASN A 69 -0.03 11.81 -19.84
C ASN A 69 0.90 11.17 -20.88
N PHE A 70 1.61 10.13 -20.47
CA PHE A 70 2.43 9.30 -21.35
C PHE A 70 1.77 7.92 -21.48
N PHE A 71 1.51 7.51 -22.71
CA PHE A 71 0.97 6.21 -23.10
C PHE A 71 2.01 5.43 -23.94
N SER A 72 1.92 4.10 -23.97
CA SER A 72 2.90 3.19 -24.58
C SER A 72 3.30 3.52 -26.03
N GLN A 73 2.41 4.14 -26.80
CA GLN A 73 2.65 4.58 -28.17
C GLN A 73 3.75 5.64 -28.34
N TYR A 74 4.27 6.22 -27.25
CA TYR A 74 5.23 7.32 -27.32
C TYR A 74 6.70 6.90 -27.29
N ASN A 75 7.06 5.63 -27.11
CA ASN A 75 8.45 5.17 -27.09
C ASN A 75 9.33 6.00 -26.09
N ILE A 76 8.96 6.00 -24.82
CA ILE A 76 9.52 6.84 -23.76
C ILE A 76 10.91 6.33 -23.32
N ASP A 77 11.96 6.91 -23.86
CA ASP A 77 13.36 6.67 -23.48
C ASP A 77 13.83 7.56 -22.33
N SER A 78 13.23 8.74 -22.16
CA SER A 78 13.57 9.70 -21.13
C SER A 78 12.43 10.68 -20.85
N PHE A 79 12.39 11.21 -19.62
CA PHE A 79 11.51 12.31 -19.22
C PHE A 79 12.25 13.65 -19.13
N LYS A 80 13.44 13.77 -19.73
CA LYS A 80 14.24 15.02 -19.74
C LYS A 80 13.43 16.20 -20.26
N GLY A 81 13.51 17.34 -19.57
CA GLY A 81 12.77 18.55 -19.85
C GLY A 81 11.42 18.63 -19.11
N ILE A 82 11.00 17.58 -18.40
CA ILE A 82 9.76 17.59 -17.62
C ILE A 82 9.83 18.62 -16.49
N GLU A 83 11.03 18.90 -15.97
CA GLU A 83 11.32 19.86 -14.90
C GLU A 83 10.84 21.29 -15.21
N TYR A 84 10.63 21.64 -16.48
CA TYR A 84 10.11 22.95 -16.87
C TYR A 84 8.60 23.11 -16.60
N PHE A 85 7.84 22.03 -16.49
CA PHE A 85 6.38 22.05 -16.27
C PHE A 85 6.02 22.07 -14.77
N THR A 86 6.60 23.01 -14.03
CA THR A 86 6.49 23.11 -12.55
C THR A 86 5.07 23.26 -12.01
N ASP A 87 4.12 23.66 -12.85
CA ASP A 87 2.71 23.83 -12.51
C ASP A 87 1.84 22.58 -12.72
N MET A 88 2.46 21.46 -13.11
CA MET A 88 1.81 20.17 -13.26
C MET A 88 1.12 19.73 -11.97
N LYS A 89 -0.16 19.35 -12.09
CA LYS A 89 -1.03 18.87 -11.01
C LYS A 89 -1.26 17.37 -11.07
N GLU A 90 -1.20 16.78 -12.26
CA GLU A 90 -1.43 15.36 -12.49
C GLU A 90 -0.40 14.80 -13.48
N PHE A 91 0.19 13.66 -13.10
CA PHE A 91 1.09 12.90 -13.95
C PHE A 91 0.56 11.49 -14.13
N TYR A 92 0.44 11.06 -15.38
CA TYR A 92 0.06 9.71 -15.74
C TYR A 92 1.12 9.11 -16.67
N TYR A 93 1.60 7.92 -16.33
CA TYR A 93 2.45 7.12 -17.20
C TYR A 93 1.91 5.70 -17.31
N ARG A 94 1.69 5.25 -18.54
CA ARG A 94 1.38 3.87 -18.85
C ARG A 94 2.34 3.33 -19.88
N ALA A 95 3.09 2.31 -19.50
CA ALA A 95 3.91 1.53 -20.40
C ALA A 95 3.34 0.11 -20.48
N ASP A 96 2.91 -0.27 -21.67
CA ASP A 96 2.42 -1.61 -21.95
C ASP A 96 3.56 -2.44 -22.52
N TYR A 97 3.70 -3.68 -22.05
CA TYR A 97 4.56 -4.68 -22.64
C TYR A 97 3.68 -5.75 -23.24
N ALA A 98 3.71 -5.90 -24.56
CA ALA A 98 3.05 -7.02 -25.22
C ALA A 98 3.91 -8.28 -25.06
N THR A 99 3.37 -9.32 -24.45
CA THR A 99 3.86 -10.69 -24.65
C THR A 99 3.02 -11.30 -25.77
N THR A 100 3.67 -11.96 -26.73
CA THR A 100 3.07 -12.53 -27.95
C THR A 100 2.14 -13.73 -27.73
N ASP A 101 1.45 -13.83 -26.59
CA ASP A 101 0.63 -15.02 -26.28
C ASP A 101 -0.88 -14.84 -26.55
N TYR A 102 -1.34 -13.66 -26.96
CA TYR A 102 -2.68 -13.48 -27.52
C TYR A 102 -2.66 -12.34 -28.55
N ASP A 103 -2.87 -12.72 -29.81
CA ASP A 103 -3.20 -11.97 -31.03
C ASP A 103 -3.06 -10.42 -31.02
N ASP A 104 -2.19 -9.94 -31.92
CA ASP A 104 -2.16 -8.60 -32.53
C ASP A 104 -2.22 -7.36 -31.61
N VAL A 105 -1.16 -7.16 -30.81
CA VAL A 105 -0.83 -5.83 -30.26
C VAL A 105 0.60 -5.47 -30.64
N ASN A 106 0.73 -4.43 -31.48
CA ASN A 106 2.02 -3.88 -31.91
C ASN A 106 2.93 -3.55 -30.73
N ILE A 107 4.19 -3.98 -30.88
CA ILE A 107 5.26 -3.94 -29.90
C ILE A 107 5.82 -2.50 -29.80
N TYR A 108 5.99 -1.99 -28.58
CA TYR A 108 6.82 -0.81 -28.30
C TYR A 108 8.03 -1.23 -27.46
N GLU A 109 9.06 -1.77 -28.11
CA GLU A 109 10.34 -2.21 -27.51
C GLU A 109 11.23 -1.05 -26.97
N THR A 110 10.63 0.11 -26.77
CA THR A 110 11.29 1.42 -26.85
C THR A 110 11.10 2.27 -25.60
N ASP A 111 10.16 1.89 -24.71
CA ASP A 111 10.00 2.51 -23.40
C ASP A 111 11.17 2.08 -22.49
N THR A 112 12.30 2.77 -22.61
CA THR A 112 13.56 2.46 -21.91
C THR A 112 13.85 3.40 -20.74
N ALA A 113 12.98 4.38 -20.47
CA ALA A 113 13.15 5.30 -19.37
C ALA A 113 13.29 4.57 -18.03
N SER A 114 14.44 4.72 -17.39
CA SER A 114 14.78 4.03 -16.15
C SER A 114 14.35 4.78 -14.89
N GLU A 115 14.04 6.07 -15.03
CA GLU A 115 13.70 6.96 -13.92
C GLU A 115 12.60 7.94 -14.29
N ILE A 116 11.66 8.13 -13.37
CA ILE A 116 10.75 9.28 -13.32
C ILE A 116 11.17 10.14 -12.14
N ASP A 117 11.76 11.31 -12.41
CA ASP A 117 12.05 12.32 -11.40
C ASP A 117 11.06 13.49 -11.49
N LEU A 118 10.14 13.54 -10.52
CA LEU A 118 9.18 14.63 -10.33
C LEU A 118 9.45 15.35 -9.03
N SER A 119 10.67 15.26 -8.49
CA SER A 119 10.98 15.88 -7.19
C SER A 119 10.76 17.39 -7.22
N GLY A 120 10.21 17.91 -6.14
CA GLY A 120 9.97 19.34 -5.95
C GLY A 120 8.74 19.89 -6.67
N PHE A 121 7.96 19.10 -7.43
CA PHE A 121 6.75 19.59 -8.09
C PHE A 121 5.66 19.94 -7.07
N LYS A 122 5.63 21.23 -6.66
CA LYS A 122 4.81 21.70 -5.54
C LYS A 122 3.31 21.70 -5.82
N LYS A 123 2.89 21.76 -7.09
CA LYS A 123 1.47 21.71 -7.48
C LYS A 123 0.97 20.28 -7.74
N LEU A 124 1.88 19.32 -7.93
CA LEU A 124 1.55 17.92 -8.21
C LEU A 124 0.71 17.35 -7.08
N SER A 125 -0.46 16.83 -7.44
CA SER A 125 -1.47 16.34 -6.51
C SER A 125 -1.77 14.85 -6.70
N LYS A 126 -1.52 14.32 -7.90
CA LYS A 126 -1.78 12.93 -8.25
C LYS A 126 -0.71 12.38 -9.20
N VAL A 127 -0.23 11.18 -8.90
CA VAL A 127 0.68 10.39 -9.75
C VAL A 127 0.08 9.02 -9.96
N THR A 128 -0.07 8.62 -11.22
CA THR A 128 -0.48 7.27 -11.60
C THR A 128 0.53 6.68 -12.57
N ILE A 129 1.06 5.51 -12.24
CA ILE A 129 2.02 4.76 -13.05
C ILE A 129 1.50 3.33 -13.21
N ASP A 130 1.22 2.91 -14.44
CA ASP A 130 0.99 1.50 -14.80
C ASP A 130 2.13 1.09 -15.73
N SER A 131 3.18 0.49 -15.19
CA SER A 131 4.31 0.05 -15.99
C SER A 131 4.38 -1.47 -16.05
N ARG A 132 4.33 -1.99 -17.26
CA ARG A 132 4.63 -3.39 -17.58
C ARG A 132 6.08 -3.55 -18.09
N ASN A 133 6.86 -2.47 -18.14
CA ASN A 133 8.25 -2.52 -18.61
C ASN A 133 9.22 -2.88 -17.47
N PRO A 134 10.32 -3.58 -17.77
CA PRO A 134 11.35 -3.89 -16.78
C PRO A 134 12.35 -2.75 -16.58
N TYR A 135 12.32 -1.69 -17.39
CA TYR A 135 13.34 -0.64 -17.39
C TYR A 135 13.14 0.41 -16.31
N LEU A 136 11.89 0.81 -16.02
CA LEU A 136 11.62 1.80 -14.99
C LEU A 136 11.99 1.24 -13.60
N LYS A 137 13.08 1.72 -13.03
CA LYS A 137 13.59 1.29 -11.71
C LYS A 137 13.32 2.31 -10.61
N THR A 138 13.28 3.60 -10.95
CA THR A 138 13.22 4.67 -9.95
C THR A 138 12.03 5.58 -10.20
N VAL A 139 11.29 5.86 -9.13
CA VAL A 139 10.26 6.91 -9.08
C VAL A 139 10.60 7.86 -7.93
N ASN A 140 11.05 9.06 -8.25
CA ASN A 140 11.40 10.09 -7.29
C ASN A 140 10.30 11.16 -7.23
N LEU A 141 9.54 11.17 -6.13
CA LEU A 141 8.48 12.15 -5.86
C LEU A 141 8.84 13.05 -4.68
N GLN A 142 10.13 13.13 -4.33
CA GLN A 142 10.58 13.85 -3.15
C GLN A 142 10.07 15.30 -3.16
N ASP A 143 9.63 15.79 -1.99
CA ASP A 143 9.21 17.17 -1.76
C ASP A 143 8.06 17.66 -2.67
N CYS A 144 7.27 16.74 -3.24
CA CYS A 144 5.97 17.02 -3.86
C CYS A 144 4.94 17.32 -2.77
N THR A 145 5.01 18.52 -2.20
CA THR A 145 4.30 18.86 -0.97
C THR A 145 2.78 18.87 -1.12
N ASN A 146 2.21 19.02 -2.32
CA ASN A 146 0.75 18.96 -2.55
C ASN A 146 0.26 17.56 -2.95
N LEU A 147 1.17 16.57 -3.05
CA LEU A 147 0.83 15.22 -3.51
C LEU A 147 -0.12 14.57 -2.52
N LYS A 148 -1.27 14.10 -3.02
CA LYS A 148 -2.33 13.44 -2.25
C LYS A 148 -2.42 11.97 -2.58
N ASP A 149 -2.30 11.62 -3.85
CA ASP A 149 -2.59 10.27 -4.33
C ASP A 149 -1.46 9.73 -5.20
N VAL A 150 -0.97 8.56 -4.84
CA VAL A 150 0.05 7.83 -5.60
C VAL A 150 -0.48 6.42 -5.86
N ALA A 151 -0.59 6.07 -7.13
CA ALA A 151 -0.94 4.72 -7.58
C ALA A 151 0.14 4.21 -8.54
N ILE A 152 0.77 3.09 -8.18
CA ILE A 152 1.83 2.47 -8.96
C ILE A 152 1.51 0.98 -9.11
N GLU A 153 1.39 0.51 -10.34
CA GLU A 153 1.23 -0.90 -10.72
C GLU A 153 2.42 -1.33 -11.59
N GLY A 154 3.18 -2.35 -11.16
CA GLY A 154 4.33 -2.90 -11.87
C GLY A 154 4.08 -4.33 -12.38
N ARG A 155 3.44 -4.55 -13.53
CA ARG A 155 2.90 -5.91 -13.87
C ARG A 155 3.92 -6.94 -14.38
N ARG A 156 5.23 -6.64 -14.45
CA ARG A 156 6.25 -7.56 -14.99
C ARG A 156 7.50 -7.63 -14.11
N GLU A 157 8.39 -8.57 -14.42
CA GLU A 157 9.65 -8.77 -13.71
C GLU A 157 10.44 -7.44 -13.59
N ASP A 158 10.86 -7.16 -12.37
CA ASP A 158 11.77 -6.08 -11.95
C ASP A 158 11.35 -4.62 -12.18
N CYS A 159 10.06 -4.32 -12.19
CA CYS A 159 9.59 -2.93 -12.27
C CYS A 159 9.64 -2.23 -10.89
N ILE A 160 10.25 -1.05 -10.85
CA ILE A 160 10.34 -0.09 -9.73
C ILE A 160 10.98 -0.69 -8.46
N ASP A 161 12.30 -0.52 -8.37
CA ASP A 161 13.11 -0.87 -7.20
C ASP A 161 13.03 0.19 -6.10
N THR A 162 12.93 1.47 -6.50
CA THR A 162 13.02 2.62 -5.61
C THR A 162 11.84 3.55 -5.79
N LEU A 163 11.16 3.84 -4.68
CA LEU A 163 10.13 4.87 -4.57
C LEU A 163 10.53 5.86 -3.47
N ASN A 164 10.79 7.11 -3.85
CA ASN A 164 11.10 8.18 -2.91
C ASN A 164 9.89 9.11 -2.70
N LEU A 165 9.29 9.04 -1.51
CA LEU A 165 8.15 9.89 -1.12
C LEU A 165 8.54 10.97 -0.09
N LYS A 166 9.82 11.09 0.27
CA LYS A 166 10.27 12.00 1.34
C LYS A 166 9.72 13.40 1.11
N GLY A 167 9.09 14.01 2.12
CA GLY A 167 8.54 15.37 2.01
C GLY A 167 7.12 15.48 1.44
N CYS A 168 6.52 14.37 0.96
CA CYS A 168 5.12 14.30 0.53
C CYS A 168 4.13 14.32 1.72
N THR A 169 4.17 15.37 2.52
CA THR A 169 3.45 15.49 3.80
C THR A 169 1.93 15.55 3.66
N ASN A 170 1.41 15.80 2.45
CA ASN A 170 -0.02 15.81 2.14
C ASN A 170 -0.58 14.50 1.60
N LEU A 171 0.24 13.45 1.49
CA LEU A 171 -0.17 12.16 0.95
C LEU A 171 -1.33 11.58 1.77
N ARG A 172 -2.40 11.17 1.07
CA ARG A 172 -3.66 10.63 1.60
C ARG A 172 -3.82 9.16 1.25
N SER A 173 -3.46 8.79 0.03
CA SER A 173 -3.57 7.41 -0.45
C SER A 173 -2.28 6.94 -1.10
N LEU A 174 -1.93 5.68 -0.86
CA LEU A 174 -0.86 4.98 -1.56
C LEU A 174 -1.36 3.61 -2.00
N LEU A 175 -1.32 3.37 -3.31
CA LEU A 175 -1.46 2.07 -3.92
C LEU A 175 -0.12 1.69 -4.57
N LEU A 176 0.43 0.55 -4.16
CA LEU A 176 1.69 0.02 -4.65
C LEU A 176 1.55 -1.47 -4.93
N ASN A 177 1.33 -1.83 -6.19
CA ASN A 177 1.14 -3.21 -6.59
C ASN A 177 2.29 -3.67 -7.49
N TRP A 178 2.77 -4.88 -7.23
CA TRP A 178 3.71 -5.61 -8.07
C TRP A 178 5.07 -4.92 -8.31
N THR A 179 5.48 -4.02 -7.42
CA THR A 179 6.79 -3.36 -7.49
C THR A 179 7.90 -4.15 -6.80
N ASN A 180 9.16 -3.76 -7.03
CA ASN A 180 10.32 -4.36 -6.37
C ASN A 180 10.76 -3.64 -5.06
N VAL A 181 9.87 -2.83 -4.46
CA VAL A 181 10.18 -2.04 -3.25
C VAL A 181 10.32 -2.93 -2.01
N LYS A 182 11.56 -3.17 -1.57
CA LYS A 182 11.87 -4.04 -0.41
C LYS A 182 11.52 -3.41 0.93
N LYS A 183 11.64 -2.08 1.05
CA LYS A 183 11.44 -1.35 2.31
C LYS A 183 10.71 -0.05 2.04
N LEU A 184 9.60 0.14 2.74
CA LEU A 184 8.79 1.34 2.63
C LEU A 184 8.62 2.01 4.00
N ASN A 185 9.05 3.26 4.10
CA ASN A 185 8.95 4.04 5.32
C ASN A 185 8.06 5.27 5.14
N LEU A 186 6.86 5.20 5.71
CA LEU A 186 5.84 6.25 5.69
C LEU A 186 5.56 6.76 7.11
N SER A 187 6.51 6.59 8.03
CA SER A 187 6.33 7.03 9.41
C SER A 187 6.07 8.54 9.49
N GLY A 188 5.02 8.93 10.21
CA GLY A 188 4.67 10.33 10.44
C GLY A 188 3.87 11.00 9.33
N TYR A 189 3.41 10.25 8.32
CA TYR A 189 2.52 10.78 7.28
C TYR A 189 1.12 10.94 7.86
N LYS A 190 0.91 12.07 8.57
CA LYS A 190 -0.29 12.30 9.39
C LYS A 190 -1.59 12.38 8.59
N LYS A 191 -1.52 12.67 7.29
CA LYS A 191 -2.68 12.77 6.38
C LYS A 191 -3.00 11.48 5.63
N LEU A 192 -2.12 10.47 5.72
CA LEU A 192 -2.29 9.19 5.05
C LEU A 192 -3.47 8.43 5.69
N ALA A 193 -4.48 8.13 4.88
CA ALA A 193 -5.71 7.45 5.26
C ALA A 193 -5.73 6.00 4.78
N ASP A 194 -5.23 5.75 3.56
CA ASP A 194 -5.34 4.46 2.90
C ASP A 194 -4.00 3.99 2.34
N VAL A 195 -3.63 2.75 2.68
CA VAL A 195 -2.42 2.10 2.14
C VAL A 195 -2.78 0.72 1.65
N SER A 196 -2.60 0.49 0.34
CA SER A 196 -2.69 -0.82 -0.29
C SER A 196 -1.34 -1.17 -0.90
N VAL A 197 -0.74 -2.28 -0.46
CA VAL A 197 0.47 -2.83 -1.05
C VAL A 197 0.25 -4.29 -1.39
N ILE A 198 0.29 -4.64 -2.67
CA ILE A 198 0.21 -6.02 -3.15
C ILE A 198 1.57 -6.38 -3.72
N ASP A 199 2.33 -7.16 -2.98
CA ASP A 199 3.62 -7.69 -3.38
C ASP A 199 3.51 -9.21 -3.63
N ASP A 200 3.09 -9.57 -4.84
CA ASP A 200 3.13 -10.96 -5.32
C ASP A 200 4.56 -11.36 -5.77
N ARG A 201 5.52 -10.43 -5.73
CA ARG A 201 6.94 -10.67 -6.06
C ARG A 201 7.74 -11.17 -4.87
N GLU A 202 7.14 -11.17 -3.68
CA GLU A 202 7.73 -11.60 -2.42
C GLU A 202 9.02 -10.86 -2.06
N VAL A 203 9.08 -9.54 -2.24
CA VAL A 203 10.30 -8.76 -1.96
C VAL A 203 10.16 -7.76 -0.83
N LEU A 204 8.94 -7.32 -0.51
CA LEU A 204 8.65 -6.39 0.57
C LEU A 204 8.96 -7.03 1.92
N GLN A 205 10.00 -6.52 2.58
CA GLN A 205 10.45 -6.99 3.88
C GLN A 205 9.87 -6.17 5.03
N THR A 206 9.74 -4.86 4.84
CA THR A 206 9.32 -3.94 5.91
C THR A 206 8.40 -2.84 5.41
N LEU A 207 7.30 -2.65 6.13
CA LEU A 207 6.39 -1.51 5.97
C LEU A 207 6.28 -0.76 7.31
N ASN A 208 6.72 0.51 7.33
CA ASN A 208 6.69 1.35 8.52
C ASN A 208 5.64 2.46 8.39
N LEU A 209 4.55 2.33 9.17
CA LEU A 209 3.39 3.23 9.22
C LEU A 209 3.22 3.84 10.62
N LYS A 210 4.32 3.96 11.38
CA LYS A 210 4.30 4.56 12.71
C LYS A 210 3.78 5.98 12.65
N ASN A 211 2.96 6.38 13.62
CA ASN A 211 2.44 7.73 13.76
C ASN A 211 1.69 8.29 12.52
N CYS A 212 1.17 7.43 11.65
CA CYS A 212 0.19 7.82 10.62
C CYS A 212 -1.18 7.98 11.29
N THR A 213 -1.41 9.13 11.93
CA THR A 213 -2.53 9.31 12.86
C THR A 213 -3.90 9.24 12.20
N ASN A 214 -4.01 9.60 10.92
CA ASN A 214 -5.26 9.51 10.15
C ASN A 214 -5.42 8.20 9.38
N LEU A 215 -4.52 7.23 9.55
CA LEU A 215 -4.57 5.97 8.81
C LEU A 215 -5.81 5.18 9.23
N GLU A 216 -6.68 4.86 8.28
CA GLU A 216 -7.97 4.18 8.48
C GLU A 216 -7.93 2.75 7.94
N THR A 217 -7.33 2.56 6.75
CA THR A 217 -7.25 1.25 6.11
C THR A 217 -5.83 0.89 5.69
N VAL A 218 -5.46 -0.37 5.97
CA VAL A 218 -4.21 -0.96 5.50
C VAL A 218 -4.51 -2.34 4.95
N SER A 219 -4.12 -2.56 3.70
CA SER A 219 -4.05 -3.87 3.06
C SER A 219 -2.62 -4.10 2.59
N VAL A 220 -1.95 -5.11 3.13
CA VAL A 220 -0.62 -5.51 2.69
C VAL A 220 -0.56 -7.01 2.44
N SER A 221 -0.04 -7.39 1.28
CA SER A 221 0.31 -8.77 0.92
C SER A 221 1.77 -8.81 0.51
N GLY A 222 2.57 -9.70 1.09
CA GLY A 222 3.96 -9.92 0.68
C GLY A 222 4.62 -10.99 1.54
N ASP A 223 5.05 -12.11 0.93
CA ASP A 223 5.47 -13.29 1.67
C ASP A 223 6.78 -13.11 2.45
N ARG A 224 7.62 -12.14 2.06
CA ARG A 224 8.81 -11.71 2.79
C ARG A 224 8.58 -10.64 3.86
N LEU A 225 7.32 -10.18 4.04
CA LEU A 225 7.01 -9.15 5.03
C LEU A 225 7.27 -9.70 6.43
N SER A 226 8.34 -9.23 7.07
CA SER A 226 8.74 -9.66 8.40
C SER A 226 8.46 -8.61 9.47
N LYS A 227 8.29 -7.34 9.07
CA LYS A 227 8.04 -6.22 9.98
C LYS A 227 6.98 -5.27 9.42
N LEU A 228 5.82 -5.26 10.05
CA LEU A 228 4.79 -4.25 9.88
C LEU A 228 4.71 -3.40 11.16
N LYS A 229 4.96 -2.09 11.04
CA LYS A 229 4.97 -1.18 12.21
C LYS A 229 3.77 -0.24 12.15
N LEU A 230 2.83 -0.39 13.09
CA LEU A 230 1.58 0.39 13.14
C LEU A 230 1.44 1.23 14.43
N LYS A 231 2.48 1.29 15.27
CA LYS A 231 2.46 2.04 16.53
C LYS A 231 2.10 3.50 16.27
N GLY A 232 1.03 3.99 16.88
CA GLY A 232 0.55 5.37 16.74
C GLY A 232 -0.42 5.61 15.57
N ALA A 233 -0.75 4.61 14.76
CA ALA A 233 -1.86 4.67 13.79
C ALA A 233 -3.21 4.52 14.52
N LYS A 234 -3.57 5.53 15.31
CA LYS A 234 -4.66 5.47 16.30
C LYS A 234 -6.05 5.32 15.69
N ASN A 235 -6.24 5.81 14.46
CA ASN A 235 -7.52 5.76 13.74
C ASN A 235 -7.72 4.49 12.88
N LEU A 236 -6.77 3.56 12.90
CA LEU A 236 -6.83 2.36 12.05
C LEU A 236 -8.08 1.53 12.37
N GLU A 237 -8.96 1.37 11.38
CA GLU A 237 -10.22 0.64 11.51
C GLU A 237 -10.17 -0.73 10.85
N LYS A 238 -9.47 -0.86 9.73
CA LYS A 238 -9.39 -2.09 8.93
C LYS A 238 -7.95 -2.45 8.63
N LEU A 239 -7.55 -3.66 9.01
CA LEU A 239 -6.22 -4.20 8.76
C LEU A 239 -6.32 -5.56 8.09
N LYS A 240 -5.82 -5.66 6.86
CA LYS A 240 -5.60 -6.91 6.13
C LYS A 240 -4.11 -7.11 5.93
N VAL A 241 -3.60 -8.25 6.36
CA VAL A 241 -2.18 -8.62 6.26
C VAL A 241 -2.07 -10.07 5.80
N SER A 242 -1.29 -10.27 4.74
CA SER A 242 -0.78 -11.57 4.31
C SER A 242 0.74 -11.48 4.19
N GLY A 243 1.46 -12.44 4.76
CA GLY A 243 2.92 -12.46 4.68
C GLY A 243 3.54 -13.56 5.52
N ARG A 244 4.11 -14.57 4.84
CA ARG A 244 4.67 -15.78 5.48
C ARG A 244 5.80 -15.50 6.46
N SER A 245 6.53 -14.41 6.28
CA SER A 245 7.62 -14.04 7.18
C SER A 245 7.19 -13.28 8.44
N LEU A 246 5.89 -12.94 8.60
CA LEU A 246 5.40 -12.13 9.71
C LEU A 246 5.14 -12.98 10.96
N LYS A 247 6.07 -12.91 11.92
CA LYS A 247 6.03 -13.68 13.17
C LYS A 247 5.28 -12.99 14.32
N SER A 248 5.18 -11.66 14.28
CA SER A 248 4.55 -10.88 15.35
C SER A 248 3.92 -9.61 14.80
N LEU A 249 2.87 -9.14 15.48
CA LEU A 249 2.15 -7.93 15.11
C LEU A 249 1.71 -7.19 16.39
N ASP A 250 2.22 -5.98 16.58
CA ASP A 250 1.83 -5.12 17.71
C ASP A 250 0.67 -4.20 17.30
N LEU A 251 -0.50 -4.45 17.90
CA LEU A 251 -1.74 -3.69 17.68
C LEU A 251 -2.20 -2.91 18.91
N LYS A 252 -1.37 -2.78 19.95
CA LYS A 252 -1.76 -2.21 21.26
C LYS A 252 -2.26 -0.77 21.16
N THR A 253 -1.80 -0.01 20.17
CA THR A 253 -2.21 1.39 19.96
C THR A 253 -3.37 1.55 18.98
N ASN A 254 -3.73 0.51 18.23
CA ASN A 254 -4.75 0.55 17.17
C ASN A 254 -6.14 0.27 17.77
N THR A 255 -6.52 1.07 18.76
CA THR A 255 -7.72 0.84 19.59
C THR A 255 -9.05 1.00 18.84
N GLN A 256 -9.01 1.64 17.66
CA GLN A 256 -10.16 1.84 16.78
C GLN A 256 -10.45 0.66 15.84
N LEU A 257 -9.59 -0.38 15.84
CA LEU A 257 -9.68 -1.51 14.92
C LEU A 257 -11.03 -2.24 15.04
N LYS A 258 -11.77 -2.30 13.94
CA LYS A 258 -13.07 -2.98 13.78
C LYS A 258 -12.91 -4.32 13.06
N GLU A 259 -11.97 -4.39 12.13
CA GLU A 259 -11.73 -5.54 11.29
C GLU A 259 -10.25 -5.90 11.22
N LEU A 260 -9.94 -7.15 11.57
CA LEU A 260 -8.60 -7.71 11.45
C LEU A 260 -8.65 -8.98 10.60
N ARG A 261 -7.86 -9.00 9.52
CA ARG A 261 -7.63 -10.17 8.67
C ARG A 261 -6.15 -10.47 8.60
N LEU A 262 -5.74 -11.51 9.30
CA LEU A 262 -4.44 -12.18 9.19
C LEU A 262 -4.73 -13.48 8.44
N GLY A 263 -4.35 -13.59 7.17
CA GLY A 263 -4.77 -14.75 6.37
C GLY A 263 -4.04 -14.90 5.04
N TRP A 264 -3.78 -16.17 4.69
CA TRP A 264 -2.81 -16.69 3.70
C TRP A 264 -1.35 -16.72 4.21
N GLY A 265 -1.13 -17.42 5.33
CA GLY A 265 0.19 -17.94 5.66
C GLY A 265 1.03 -17.12 6.62
N THR A 266 0.47 -16.12 7.33
CA THR A 266 1.27 -15.41 8.34
C THR A 266 1.72 -16.36 9.46
N ASN A 267 3.03 -16.44 9.71
CA ASN A 267 3.62 -17.30 10.76
C ASN A 267 3.51 -16.69 12.17
N THR A 268 2.42 -16.00 12.46
CA THR A 268 2.20 -15.33 13.75
C THR A 268 1.79 -16.35 14.82
N SER A 269 2.58 -16.46 15.88
CA SER A 269 2.40 -17.45 16.96
C SER A 269 1.67 -16.91 18.20
N SER A 270 1.61 -15.59 18.35
CA SER A 270 0.89 -14.90 19.42
C SER A 270 0.23 -13.63 18.90
N LEU A 271 -0.93 -13.31 19.47
CA LEU A 271 -1.70 -12.13 19.07
C LEU A 271 -2.44 -11.55 20.29
N ASP A 272 -1.98 -10.39 20.76
CA ASP A 272 -2.61 -9.65 21.85
C ASP A 272 -3.63 -8.65 21.27
N LEU A 273 -4.92 -8.95 21.46
CA LEU A 273 -6.03 -8.10 21.05
C LEU A 273 -6.74 -7.41 22.22
N SER A 274 -6.15 -7.40 23.41
CA SER A 274 -6.78 -6.92 24.64
C SER A 274 -7.20 -5.44 24.61
N LYS A 275 -6.55 -4.65 23.74
CA LYS A 275 -6.83 -3.22 23.54
C LYS A 275 -7.79 -2.94 22.37
N ASN A 276 -8.00 -3.90 21.47
CA ASN A 276 -8.81 -3.74 20.25
C ASN A 276 -10.29 -4.08 20.53
N LYS A 277 -10.89 -3.38 21.50
CA LYS A 277 -12.26 -3.65 22.01
C LYS A 277 -13.38 -3.36 20.99
N LYS A 278 -13.08 -2.60 19.93
CA LYS A 278 -14.00 -2.28 18.83
C LYS A 278 -14.07 -3.36 17.75
N LEU A 279 -13.23 -4.41 17.82
CA LEU A 279 -13.26 -5.50 16.85
C LEU A 279 -14.65 -6.15 16.79
N THR A 280 -15.20 -6.20 15.59
CA THR A 280 -16.46 -6.89 15.24
C THR A 280 -16.21 -8.13 14.39
N PHE A 281 -15.05 -8.17 13.72
CA PHE A 281 -14.65 -9.22 12.79
C PHE A 281 -13.17 -9.56 12.96
N LEU A 282 -12.87 -10.84 13.17
CA LEU A 282 -11.51 -11.37 13.27
C LEU A 282 -11.35 -12.60 12.37
N TRP A 283 -10.45 -12.51 11.40
CA TRP A 283 -9.91 -13.63 10.65
C TRP A 283 -8.43 -13.76 10.99
N CYS A 284 -8.06 -14.89 11.56
CA CYS A 284 -6.69 -15.27 11.92
C CYS A 284 -6.48 -16.76 11.61
N TYR A 285 -7.00 -17.19 10.46
CA TYR A 285 -6.89 -18.57 10.00
C TYR A 285 -5.56 -18.82 9.29
N ARG A 286 -5.10 -20.07 9.28
CA ARG A 286 -3.79 -20.45 8.68
C ARG A 286 -2.65 -19.59 9.21
N THR A 287 -2.56 -19.54 10.54
CA THR A 287 -1.44 -18.94 11.26
C THR A 287 -0.83 -19.98 12.21
N GLU A 288 0.12 -19.57 13.06
CA GLU A 288 0.85 -20.46 13.97
C GLU A 288 0.43 -20.27 15.44
N LEU A 289 -0.78 -19.75 15.67
CA LEU A 289 -1.29 -19.41 17.00
C LEU A 289 -1.33 -20.65 17.91
N VAL A 290 -0.76 -20.52 19.11
CA VAL A 290 -0.81 -21.55 20.16
C VAL A 290 -1.97 -21.31 21.13
N SER A 291 -2.26 -20.04 21.40
CA SER A 291 -3.39 -19.62 22.23
C SER A 291 -3.97 -18.31 21.73
N LEU A 292 -5.26 -18.09 21.99
CA LEU A 292 -5.97 -16.87 21.62
C LEU A 292 -6.97 -16.47 22.71
N ASP A 293 -6.75 -15.32 23.35
CA ASP A 293 -7.68 -14.75 24.32
C ASP A 293 -8.47 -13.58 23.71
N LEU A 294 -9.78 -13.79 23.56
CA LEU A 294 -10.73 -12.80 23.03
C LEU A 294 -11.68 -12.29 24.12
N SER A 295 -11.40 -12.57 25.40
CA SER A 295 -12.29 -12.23 26.52
C SER A 295 -12.55 -10.73 26.69
N LYS A 296 -11.72 -9.86 26.12
CA LYS A 296 -11.89 -8.40 26.14
C LYS A 296 -12.57 -7.86 24.88
N ASN A 297 -12.73 -8.67 23.84
CA ASN A 297 -13.28 -8.26 22.54
C ASN A 297 -14.80 -8.49 22.49
N THR A 298 -15.53 -7.76 23.33
CA THR A 298 -16.97 -7.94 23.58
C THR A 298 -17.88 -7.64 22.38
N ASN A 299 -17.35 -6.93 21.37
CA ASN A 299 -18.07 -6.58 20.15
C ASN A 299 -17.94 -7.60 19.01
N LEU A 300 -17.12 -8.65 19.16
CA LEU A 300 -16.92 -9.64 18.10
C LEU A 300 -18.22 -10.34 17.74
N THR A 301 -18.52 -10.37 16.44
CA THR A 301 -19.66 -11.05 15.85
C THR A 301 -19.25 -12.25 15.01
N LYS A 302 -18.03 -12.22 14.44
CA LYS A 302 -17.45 -13.31 13.66
C LYS A 302 -15.99 -13.50 14.02
N VAL A 303 -15.64 -14.74 14.36
CA VAL A 303 -14.27 -15.18 14.60
C VAL A 303 -14.00 -16.38 13.71
N ASP A 304 -12.93 -16.28 12.95
CA ASP A 304 -12.41 -17.39 12.16
C ASP A 304 -10.92 -17.58 12.49
N CYS A 305 -10.61 -18.67 13.18
CA CYS A 305 -9.26 -19.11 13.49
C CYS A 305 -9.06 -20.58 13.08
N HIS A 306 -9.72 -21.00 11.99
CA HIS A 306 -9.52 -22.35 11.46
C HIS A 306 -8.08 -22.57 10.95
N SER A 307 -7.67 -23.83 10.83
CA SER A 307 -6.34 -24.20 10.32
C SER A 307 -5.21 -23.53 11.11
N ASN A 308 -5.32 -23.53 12.43
CA ASN A 308 -4.22 -23.22 13.34
C ASN A 308 -3.84 -24.53 14.05
N PRO A 309 -2.94 -25.35 13.48
CA PRO A 309 -2.69 -26.71 13.95
C PRO A 309 -2.02 -26.78 15.33
N LYS A 310 -1.56 -25.65 15.87
CA LYS A 310 -0.97 -25.53 17.22
C LYS A 310 -1.91 -24.92 18.25
N LEU A 311 -3.12 -24.50 17.86
CA LEU A 311 -4.04 -23.78 18.74
C LEU A 311 -4.69 -24.72 19.74
N GLU A 312 -4.24 -24.67 21.00
CA GLU A 312 -4.74 -25.52 22.08
C GLU A 312 -5.72 -24.80 23.02
N LYS A 313 -5.64 -23.46 23.09
CA LYS A 313 -6.44 -22.65 24.02
C LYS A 313 -7.12 -21.49 23.30
N LEU A 314 -8.45 -21.44 23.42
CA LEU A 314 -9.27 -20.34 22.91
C LEU A 314 -10.21 -19.85 24.01
N ASN A 315 -10.16 -18.55 24.32
CA ASN A 315 -11.06 -17.91 25.28
C ASN A 315 -12.02 -16.93 24.58
N VAL A 316 -13.30 -17.31 24.47
CA VAL A 316 -14.37 -16.49 23.89
C VAL A 316 -15.40 -16.03 24.93
N LYS A 317 -15.11 -16.14 26.24
CA LYS A 317 -16.04 -15.88 27.34
C LYS A 317 -16.68 -14.48 27.30
N GLY A 318 -15.96 -13.49 26.78
CA GLY A 318 -16.42 -12.09 26.68
C GLY A 318 -17.23 -11.78 25.41
N CYS A 319 -17.20 -12.65 24.40
CA CYS A 319 -17.77 -12.38 23.08
C CYS A 319 -19.29 -12.64 23.03
N ARG A 320 -20.09 -11.94 23.85
CA ARG A 320 -21.56 -12.16 23.94
C ARG A 320 -22.31 -11.87 22.63
N LYS A 321 -21.75 -11.04 21.74
CA LYS A 321 -22.30 -10.73 20.41
C LYS A 321 -21.89 -11.74 19.32
N LEU A 322 -21.09 -12.76 19.65
CA LEU A 322 -20.56 -13.71 18.70
C LEU A 322 -21.70 -14.50 18.04
N LYS A 323 -21.76 -14.46 16.70
CA LYS A 323 -22.76 -15.16 15.87
C LYS A 323 -22.16 -16.36 15.13
N SER A 324 -20.89 -16.27 14.74
CA SER A 324 -20.18 -17.31 13.98
C SER A 324 -18.78 -17.52 14.55
N LEU A 325 -18.45 -18.78 14.85
CA LEU A 325 -17.14 -19.20 15.34
C LEU A 325 -16.63 -20.37 14.50
N HIS A 326 -15.46 -20.22 13.87
CA HIS A 326 -14.79 -21.29 13.15
C HIS A 326 -13.44 -21.60 13.80
N VAL A 327 -13.27 -22.85 14.23
CA VAL A 327 -12.09 -23.39 14.91
C VAL A 327 -11.65 -24.75 14.32
N ASN A 328 -12.12 -25.11 13.12
CA ASN A 328 -11.75 -26.39 12.52
C ASN A 328 -10.24 -26.50 12.32
N ASN A 329 -9.71 -27.73 12.30
CA ASN A 329 -8.29 -27.99 12.10
C ASN A 329 -7.45 -27.25 13.15
N THR A 330 -7.77 -27.47 14.43
CA THR A 330 -7.04 -26.94 15.59
C THR A 330 -6.80 -28.06 16.60
N LYS A 331 -6.09 -27.79 17.70
CA LYS A 331 -5.80 -28.76 18.77
C LYS A 331 -6.56 -28.45 20.06
N LEU A 332 -7.75 -27.86 19.92
CA LEU A 332 -8.59 -27.51 21.05
C LEU A 332 -9.12 -28.77 21.74
N LYS A 333 -8.72 -28.96 23.00
CA LYS A 333 -9.25 -30.04 23.87
C LYS A 333 -10.52 -29.64 24.62
N LYS A 334 -10.75 -28.34 24.78
CA LYS A 334 -11.92 -27.77 25.45
C LYS A 334 -12.35 -26.50 24.75
N LEU A 335 -13.66 -26.31 24.63
CA LEU A 335 -14.25 -25.08 24.11
C LEU A 335 -15.44 -24.66 24.98
N ASN A 336 -15.33 -23.49 25.61
CA ASN A 336 -16.39 -22.96 26.47
C ASN A 336 -17.16 -21.85 25.75
N VAL A 337 -18.39 -22.15 25.34
CA VAL A 337 -19.30 -21.21 24.66
C VAL A 337 -20.51 -20.79 25.50
N LYS A 338 -20.49 -21.03 26.82
CA LYS A 338 -21.65 -20.82 27.70
C LYS A 338 -22.20 -19.39 27.71
N ASN A 339 -21.36 -18.40 27.43
CA ASN A 339 -21.70 -16.98 27.41
C ASN A 339 -22.00 -16.45 26.00
N ASN A 340 -21.80 -17.25 24.96
CA ASN A 340 -21.98 -16.84 23.57
C ASN A 340 -23.44 -17.05 23.14
N VAL A 341 -24.36 -16.39 23.84
CA VAL A 341 -25.82 -16.58 23.72
C VAL A 341 -26.41 -16.26 22.35
N ASN A 342 -25.64 -15.59 21.50
CA ASN A 342 -26.01 -15.26 20.12
C ASN A 342 -25.34 -16.17 19.08
N LEU A 343 -24.58 -17.18 19.51
CA LEU A 343 -23.86 -18.06 18.60
C LEU A 343 -24.86 -18.91 17.81
N ARG A 344 -24.82 -18.77 16.48
CA ARG A 344 -25.71 -19.43 15.53
C ARG A 344 -24.98 -20.40 14.62
N LYS A 345 -23.66 -20.28 14.49
CA LYS A 345 -22.83 -21.15 13.65
C LYS A 345 -21.54 -21.49 14.36
N LEU A 346 -21.23 -22.77 14.47
CA LEU A 346 -19.98 -23.29 14.99
C LEU A 346 -19.42 -24.33 14.04
N ARG A 347 -18.16 -24.16 13.67
CA ARG A 347 -17.40 -25.18 12.95
C ARG A 347 -16.17 -25.55 13.76
N CYS A 348 -16.13 -26.78 14.27
CA CYS A 348 -15.09 -27.37 15.11
C CYS A 348 -14.79 -28.82 14.71
N LYS A 349 -14.79 -29.12 13.41
CA LYS A 349 -14.30 -30.39 12.85
C LYS A 349 -12.77 -30.45 12.94
N ASN A 350 -12.21 -31.64 13.07
CA ASN A 350 -10.78 -31.90 13.22
C ASN A 350 -10.21 -31.08 14.39
N THR A 351 -10.82 -31.28 15.56
CA THR A 351 -10.32 -30.76 16.85
C THR A 351 -10.09 -31.93 17.81
N ASP A 352 -9.49 -31.68 18.97
CA ASP A 352 -9.30 -32.71 20.01
C ASP A 352 -10.40 -32.62 21.09
N LEU A 353 -11.59 -32.10 20.73
CA LEU A 353 -12.72 -31.95 21.64
C LEU A 353 -13.35 -33.32 21.93
N THR A 354 -13.74 -33.56 23.18
CA THR A 354 -14.50 -34.77 23.55
C THR A 354 -15.93 -34.46 24.00
N LYS A 355 -16.17 -33.25 24.51
CA LYS A 355 -17.47 -32.77 24.96
C LYS A 355 -17.70 -31.32 24.54
N LEU A 356 -18.93 -31.00 24.17
CA LEU A 356 -19.33 -29.65 23.76
C LEU A 356 -20.72 -29.31 24.29
N ASN A 357 -20.81 -28.28 25.13
CA ASN A 357 -22.09 -27.81 25.67
C ASN A 357 -22.59 -26.59 24.89
N LEU A 358 -23.70 -26.75 24.16
CA LEU A 358 -24.36 -25.74 23.33
C LEU A 358 -25.70 -25.25 23.92
N SER A 359 -26.07 -25.67 25.14
CA SER A 359 -27.35 -25.34 25.79
C SER A 359 -27.70 -23.84 25.80
N ASN A 360 -26.71 -22.98 25.98
CA ASN A 360 -26.90 -21.53 26.02
C ASN A 360 -26.73 -20.84 24.66
N THR A 361 -26.61 -21.58 23.56
CA THR A 361 -26.41 -21.03 22.21
C THR A 361 -27.69 -21.05 21.38
N LYS A 362 -27.69 -20.37 20.23
CA LYS A 362 -28.77 -20.38 19.23
C LYS A 362 -28.53 -21.40 18.11
N ILE A 363 -27.63 -22.37 18.32
CA ILE A 363 -27.41 -23.47 17.38
C ILE A 363 -28.56 -24.47 17.55
N ARG A 364 -29.33 -24.66 16.48
CA ARG A 364 -30.55 -25.51 16.47
C ARG A 364 -30.64 -26.45 15.26
N LYS A 365 -29.85 -26.21 14.20
CA LYS A 365 -29.91 -26.98 12.96
C LYS A 365 -28.60 -27.77 12.76
N PRO A 366 -28.63 -28.99 12.21
CA PRO A 366 -27.42 -29.72 11.87
C PRO A 366 -26.46 -28.93 10.97
N SER A 367 -26.98 -28.17 9.99
CA SER A 367 -26.15 -27.32 9.10
C SER A 367 -25.41 -26.18 9.80
N ALA A 368 -25.81 -25.83 11.03
CA ALA A 368 -25.20 -24.78 11.84
C ALA A 368 -24.04 -25.28 12.72
N LEU A 369 -23.89 -26.60 12.88
CA LEU A 369 -22.81 -27.24 13.62
C LEU A 369 -22.03 -28.18 12.71
N GLN A 370 -20.73 -27.96 12.57
CA GLN A 370 -19.81 -28.96 12.01
C GLN A 370 -18.88 -29.38 13.14
N CYS A 371 -18.97 -30.62 13.60
CA CYS A 371 -18.15 -31.18 14.68
C CYS A 371 -17.77 -32.62 14.32
N ASP A 372 -16.70 -33.13 14.91
CA ASP A 372 -16.34 -34.55 14.77
C ASP A 372 -17.44 -35.45 15.41
N PRO A 373 -17.74 -36.62 14.82
CA PRO A 373 -18.87 -37.46 15.20
C PRO A 373 -18.76 -38.08 16.60
N ASP A 374 -17.55 -38.17 17.15
CA ASP A 374 -17.22 -38.70 18.47
C ASP A 374 -17.36 -37.66 19.60
N VAL A 375 -17.60 -36.38 19.27
CA VAL A 375 -17.81 -35.34 20.27
C VAL A 375 -19.21 -35.47 20.89
N THR A 376 -19.27 -35.64 22.21
CA THR A 376 -20.56 -35.61 22.93
C THR A 376 -21.09 -34.19 22.99
N VAL A 377 -22.20 -33.92 22.29
CA VAL A 377 -22.83 -32.58 22.23
C VAL A 377 -24.08 -32.52 23.11
N THR A 378 -24.14 -31.52 23.99
CA THR A 378 -25.34 -31.21 24.79
C THR A 378 -26.05 -29.99 24.22
N TYR A 379 -27.33 -30.12 23.90
CA TYR A 379 -28.19 -29.02 23.44
C TYR A 379 -29.06 -28.47 24.57
N ALA A 380 -29.76 -27.37 24.29
CA ALA A 380 -30.84 -26.93 25.18
C ALA A 380 -31.94 -27.99 25.17
N LYS A 381 -32.59 -28.19 26.32
CA LYS A 381 -33.86 -28.93 26.36
C LYS A 381 -34.93 -28.20 25.56
#